data_AF-A0A353DGS0-F1
#
_entry.id   AF-A0A353DGS0-F1
#
_cell.length_a   1.000
_cell.length_b   1.000
_cell.length_c   1.000
_cell.angle_alpha   90.00
_cell.angle_beta   90.00
_cell.angle_gamma   90.00
#
_symmetry.space_group_name_H-M   'P 1'
#
loop_
_entity.id
_entity.type
_entity.pdbx_description
1 polymer ?
#
loop_
_entity_poly.entity_id
_entity_poly.type
_entity_poly.pdbx_seq_one_letter_code
_entity_poly.pdbx_strand_id
1 'polypeptide(L)'
;MELLTQIPDALELYMDGLKSHDIEKIGASFAPQIQFVTPAKSMGHDDILAFLSALYRGFPDWSYQHEPPVRREDGAIGVKWRQGGTHTETLEFPGFDAYAATGRAVAIPEHYFYYRVQEHGLTEIQPDPVPGGAPRGIFEQIGVELPPL
;
A
#
# COMPACT_ATOMS: atom_id res chain seq x y z
N MET A 1 0.10 15.75 -16.45
CA MET A 1 0.21 14.30 -16.23
C MET A 1 -0.15 13.61 -17.52
N GLU A 2 0.68 12.68 -17.97
CA GLU A 2 0.50 12.00 -19.25
C GLU A 2 0.23 10.52 -19.00
N LEU A 3 -0.64 9.90 -19.80
CA LEU A 3 -0.87 8.46 -19.72
C LEU A 3 0.42 7.70 -20.01
N LEU A 4 0.71 6.71 -19.17
CA LEU A 4 1.88 5.87 -19.35
C LEU A 4 1.59 4.84 -20.46
N THR A 5 2.39 4.85 -21.52
CA THR A 5 2.25 3.90 -22.64
C THR A 5 2.88 2.54 -22.35
N GLN A 6 3.85 2.49 -21.44
CA GLN A 6 4.49 1.28 -20.94
C GLN A 6 4.78 1.45 -19.44
N ILE A 7 4.36 0.48 -18.64
CA ILE A 7 4.66 0.42 -17.20
C ILE A 7 6.06 -0.19 -17.05
N PRO A 8 6.96 0.40 -16.24
CA PRO A 8 8.24 -0.22 -15.95
C PRO A 8 8.05 -1.59 -15.28
N ASP A 9 8.85 -2.57 -15.69
CA ASP A 9 8.73 -3.97 -15.24
C ASP A 9 8.67 -4.12 -13.72
N ALA A 10 9.49 -3.35 -12.98
CA ALA A 10 9.47 -3.39 -11.51
C ALA A 10 8.13 -2.89 -10.94
N LEU A 11 7.54 -1.83 -11.51
CA LEU A 11 6.24 -1.34 -11.09
C LEU A 11 5.12 -2.31 -11.46
N GLU A 12 5.18 -2.91 -12.64
CA GLU A 12 4.24 -3.95 -13.04
C GLU A 12 4.31 -5.17 -12.09
N LEU A 13 5.52 -5.62 -11.76
CA LEU A 13 5.76 -6.71 -10.81
C LEU A 13 5.19 -6.38 -9.42
N TYR A 14 5.43 -5.17 -8.92
CA TYR A 14 4.87 -4.69 -7.67
C TYR A 14 3.33 -4.68 -7.68
N MET A 15 2.73 -4.13 -8.73
CA MET A 15 1.28 -4.03 -8.89
C MET A 15 0.61 -5.40 -8.95
N ASP A 16 1.24 -6.36 -9.64
CA ASP A 16 0.79 -7.75 -9.68
C ASP A 16 0.94 -8.43 -8.33
N GLY A 17 2.04 -8.18 -7.62
CA GLY A 17 2.28 -8.67 -6.26
C GLY A 17 1.20 -8.20 -5.30
N LEU A 18 0.83 -6.91 -5.34
CA LEU A 18 -0.29 -6.37 -4.57
C LEU A 18 -1.61 -7.08 -4.90
N LYS A 19 -1.95 -7.22 -6.18
CA LYS A 19 -3.23 -7.84 -6.61
C LYS A 19 -3.32 -9.34 -6.27
N SER A 20 -2.19 -10.01 -6.14
CA SER A 20 -2.10 -11.45 -5.82
C SER A 20 -1.76 -11.73 -4.36
N HIS A 21 -1.55 -10.70 -3.54
CA HIS A 21 -1.05 -10.79 -2.16
C HIS A 21 0.28 -11.55 -2.04
N ASP A 22 1.10 -11.53 -3.09
CA ASP A 22 2.38 -12.23 -3.16
C ASP A 22 3.49 -11.33 -2.60
N ILE A 23 3.80 -11.52 -1.32
CA ILE A 23 4.82 -10.75 -0.59
C ILE A 23 6.22 -10.95 -1.19
N GLU A 24 6.54 -12.13 -1.71
CA GLU A 24 7.83 -12.40 -2.34
C GLU A 24 7.96 -11.62 -3.65
N LYS A 25 6.89 -11.61 -4.47
CA LYS A 25 6.84 -10.80 -5.70
C LYS A 25 6.93 -9.31 -5.40
N ILE A 26 6.26 -8.84 -4.35
CA ILE A 26 6.36 -7.45 -3.90
C ILE A 26 7.81 -7.12 -3.51
N GLY A 27 8.45 -7.94 -2.68
CA GLY A 27 9.85 -7.74 -2.27
C GLY A 27 10.82 -7.75 -3.44
N ALA A 28 10.63 -8.66 -4.40
CA ALA A 28 11.47 -8.77 -5.59
C ALA A 28 11.38 -7.55 -6.52
N SER A 29 10.33 -6.74 -6.42
CA SER A 29 10.17 -5.51 -7.19
C SER A 29 10.99 -4.32 -6.65
N PHE A 30 11.47 -4.43 -5.41
CA PHE A 30 12.11 -3.34 -4.70
C PHE A 30 13.60 -3.22 -5.05
N ALA A 31 14.07 -1.98 -5.18
CA ALA A 31 15.49 -1.70 -5.11
C ALA A 31 15.98 -1.82 -3.65
N PRO A 32 17.29 -2.08 -3.41
CA PRO A 32 17.83 -2.23 -2.06
C PRO A 32 17.53 -1.08 -1.10
N GLN A 33 17.41 0.14 -1.65
CA GLN A 33 17.16 1.38 -0.92
C GLN A 33 15.70 1.83 -0.94
N ILE A 34 14.74 0.94 -1.24
CA ILE A 34 13.31 1.26 -1.25
C ILE A 34 12.91 2.00 0.04
N GLN A 35 12.14 3.07 -0.12
CA GLN A 35 11.50 3.79 0.97
C GLN A 35 10.01 3.97 0.69
N PHE A 36 9.19 3.67 1.68
CA PHE A 36 7.82 4.14 1.73
C PHE A 36 7.76 5.41 2.56
N VAL A 37 7.37 6.53 1.96
CA VAL A 37 7.48 7.86 2.55
C VAL A 37 6.10 8.46 2.78
N THR A 38 5.82 8.81 4.03
CA THR A 38 4.66 9.63 4.41
C THR A 38 5.16 10.92 5.08
N PRO A 39 4.31 11.94 5.24
CA PRO A 39 4.69 13.13 6.01
C PRO A 39 5.15 12.85 7.45
N ALA A 40 4.69 11.74 8.06
CA ALA A 40 4.97 11.39 9.45
C ALA A 40 6.17 10.45 9.63
N LYS A 41 6.39 9.53 8.69
CA LYS A 41 7.38 8.45 8.82
C LYS A 41 7.83 7.93 7.46
N SER A 42 9.07 7.43 7.43
CA SER A 42 9.61 6.59 6.36
C SER A 42 9.79 5.14 6.84
N MET A 43 9.52 4.19 5.96
CA MET A 43 9.64 2.75 6.20
C MET A 43 10.54 2.12 5.15
N GLY A 44 11.40 1.20 5.57
CA GLY A 44 12.30 0.47 4.68
C GLY A 44 11.67 -0.82 4.13
N HIS A 45 12.47 -1.59 3.39
CA HIS A 45 12.08 -2.85 2.78
C HIS A 45 11.27 -3.78 3.71
N ASP A 46 11.86 -4.16 4.84
CA ASP A 46 11.25 -5.15 5.74
C ASP A 46 9.99 -4.63 6.43
N ASP A 47 9.95 -3.33 6.74
CA ASP A 47 8.79 -2.67 7.33
C ASP A 47 7.59 -2.70 6.38
N ILE A 48 7.83 -2.44 5.08
CA ILE A 48 6.78 -2.47 4.04
C ILE A 48 6.20 -3.88 3.92
N LEU A 49 7.07 -4.89 3.83
CA LEU A 49 6.63 -6.29 3.69
C LEU A 49 5.91 -6.78 4.94
N ALA A 50 6.38 -6.42 6.13
CA ALA A 50 5.73 -6.75 7.39
C ALA A 50 4.33 -6.11 7.48
N PHE A 51 4.21 -4.84 7.07
CA PHE A 51 2.93 -4.14 7.03
C PHE A 51 1.93 -4.80 6.08
N LEU A 52 2.35 -5.11 4.84
CA LEU A 52 1.48 -5.76 3.85
C LEU A 52 1.12 -7.19 4.27
N SER A 53 2.05 -7.93 4.86
CA SER A 53 1.78 -9.28 5.39
C SER A 53 0.71 -9.24 6.50
N ALA A 54 0.79 -8.26 7.41
CA ALA A 54 -0.20 -8.06 8.44
C ALA A 54 -1.57 -7.64 7.86
N LEU A 55 -1.57 -6.76 6.85
CA LEU A 55 -2.78 -6.34 6.15
C LEU A 55 -3.50 -7.55 5.54
N TYR A 56 -2.79 -8.38 4.76
CA TYR A 56 -3.39 -9.53 4.08
C TYR A 56 -3.81 -10.64 5.03
N ARG A 57 -3.15 -10.74 6.20
CA ARG A 57 -3.62 -11.65 7.25
C ARG A 57 -4.95 -11.17 7.81
N GLY A 58 -5.07 -9.90 8.21
CA GLY A 58 -6.30 -9.37 8.81
C GLY A 58 -7.45 -9.22 7.81
N PHE A 59 -7.13 -9.06 6.53
CA PHE A 59 -8.07 -8.89 5.41
C PHE A 59 -7.74 -9.88 4.28
N PRO A 60 -8.08 -11.17 4.41
CA PRO A 60 -7.79 -12.18 3.38
C PRO A 60 -8.42 -11.88 2.01
N ASP A 61 -9.52 -11.13 1.98
CA ASP A 61 -10.25 -10.69 0.79
C ASP A 61 -9.86 -9.29 0.32
N TRP A 62 -8.78 -8.72 0.85
CA TRP A 62 -8.31 -7.40 0.41
C TRP A 62 -8.15 -7.35 -1.11
N SER A 63 -8.48 -6.23 -1.72
CA SER A 63 -8.46 -6.11 -3.17
C SER A 63 -7.89 -4.78 -3.60
N TYR A 64 -7.27 -4.78 -4.78
CA TYR A 64 -6.68 -3.61 -5.39
C TYR A 64 -7.23 -3.44 -6.81
N GLN A 65 -7.79 -2.28 -7.09
CA GLN A 65 -8.13 -1.84 -8.43
C GLN A 65 -7.46 -0.50 -8.69
N HIS A 66 -7.12 -0.19 -9.94
CA HIS A 66 -6.51 1.09 -10.26
C HIS A 66 -6.98 1.65 -11.60
N GLU A 67 -6.86 2.96 -11.73
CA GLU A 67 -6.91 3.65 -13.02
C GLU A 67 -5.56 3.47 -13.77
N PRO A 68 -5.51 3.68 -15.10
CA PRO A 68 -4.25 3.61 -15.84
C PRO A 68 -3.16 4.50 -15.21
N PRO A 69 -1.93 3.99 -15.05
CA PRO A 69 -0.83 4.80 -14.52
C PRO A 69 -0.54 6.04 -15.36
N VAL A 70 -0.08 7.09 -14.69
CA VAL A 70 0.21 8.40 -15.30
C VAL A 70 1.59 8.88 -14.88
N ARG A 71 2.35 9.48 -15.81
CA ARG A 71 3.63 10.12 -15.52
C ARG A 71 3.43 11.57 -15.10
N ARG A 72 4.11 11.96 -14.03
CA ARG A 72 4.26 13.34 -13.58
C ARG A 72 5.46 14.01 -14.25
N GLU A 73 5.49 15.33 -14.23
CA GLU A 73 6.57 16.15 -14.79
C GLU A 73 7.92 15.89 -14.10
N ASP A 74 7.90 15.53 -12.81
CA ASP A 74 9.08 15.16 -12.03
C ASP A 74 9.56 13.71 -12.26
N GLY A 75 8.92 13.00 -13.20
CA GLY A 75 9.24 11.64 -13.58
C GLY A 75 8.60 10.57 -12.69
N ALA A 76 7.95 10.92 -11.59
CA ALA A 76 7.24 9.96 -10.76
C ALA A 76 6.01 9.39 -11.50
N ILE A 77 5.68 8.14 -11.21
CA ILE A 77 4.52 7.45 -11.79
C ILE A 77 3.41 7.46 -10.75
N GLY A 78 2.28 8.10 -11.04
CA GLY A 78 1.09 8.06 -10.21
C GLY A 78 0.20 6.89 -10.60
N VAL A 79 -0.23 6.10 -9.62
CA VAL A 79 -1.29 5.10 -9.76
C VAL A 79 -2.39 5.42 -8.76
N LYS A 80 -3.60 5.65 -9.26
CA LYS A 80 -4.77 5.92 -8.40
C LYS A 80 -5.43 4.59 -8.04
N TRP A 81 -5.42 4.27 -6.75
CA TRP A 81 -5.92 2.99 -6.24
C TRP A 81 -7.32 3.11 -5.65
N ARG A 82 -8.10 2.05 -5.81
CA ARG A 82 -9.29 1.69 -5.02
C ARG A 82 -8.96 0.40 -4.30
N GLN A 83 -9.00 0.42 -2.97
CA GLN A 83 -8.58 -0.73 -2.18
C GLN A 83 -9.39 -0.87 -0.90
N GLY A 84 -9.53 -2.10 -0.43
CA GLY A 84 -10.34 -2.42 0.73
C GLY A 84 -10.56 -3.93 0.85
N GLY A 85 -11.17 -4.33 1.97
CA GLY A 85 -11.49 -5.73 2.28
C GLY A 85 -12.35 -5.83 3.54
N THR A 86 -12.57 -7.05 4.00
CA THR A 86 -13.34 -7.37 5.21
C THR A 86 -12.42 -7.87 6.30
N HIS A 87 -12.52 -7.29 7.50
CA HIS A 87 -11.70 -7.67 8.65
C HIS A 87 -12.20 -8.99 9.26
N THR A 88 -11.79 -10.13 8.69
CA THR A 88 -12.26 -11.47 9.11
C THR A 88 -11.27 -12.23 9.98
N GLU A 89 -10.05 -11.73 10.12
CA GLU A 89 -8.98 -12.36 10.89
C GLU A 89 -8.29 -11.34 11.79
N THR A 90 -7.38 -11.80 12.66
CA THR A 90 -6.65 -10.88 13.56
C THR A 90 -5.72 -9.96 12.77
N LEU A 91 -5.89 -8.65 12.97
CA LEU A 91 -5.03 -7.62 12.42
C LEU A 91 -3.95 -7.20 13.44
N GLU A 92 -2.69 -7.40 13.09
CA GLU A 92 -1.54 -7.10 13.95
C GLU A 92 -0.49 -6.34 13.14
N PHE A 93 -0.68 -5.01 13.00
CA PHE A 93 0.29 -4.17 12.31
C PHE A 93 1.57 -4.02 13.16
N PRO A 94 2.76 -3.98 12.53
CA PRO A 94 4.02 -3.78 13.26
C PRO A 94 4.00 -2.51 14.12
N GLY A 95 4.25 -2.68 15.42
CA GLY A 95 4.30 -1.57 16.38
C GLY A 95 2.94 -1.14 16.97
N PHE A 96 1.88 -1.91 16.72
CA PHE A 96 0.54 -1.66 17.26
C PHE A 96 0.00 -2.90 18.00
N ASP A 97 -1.07 -2.70 18.77
CA ASP A 97 -1.81 -3.81 19.38
C ASP A 97 -2.46 -4.71 18.31
N ALA A 98 -2.68 -5.97 18.68
CA ALA A 98 -3.45 -6.90 17.86
C ALA A 98 -4.95 -6.68 18.06
N TYR A 99 -5.69 -6.61 16.97
CA TYR A 99 -7.14 -6.42 16.96
C TYR A 99 -7.83 -7.66 16.40
N ALA A 100 -8.73 -8.24 17.20
CA ALA A 100 -9.51 -9.40 16.78
C ALA A 100 -10.46 -9.04 15.62
N ALA A 101 -10.76 -10.02 14.78
CA ALA A 101 -11.68 -9.90 13.66
C ALA A 101 -13.02 -9.26 14.08
N THR A 102 -13.48 -8.27 13.30
CA THR A 102 -14.73 -7.54 13.60
C THR A 102 -15.82 -7.77 12.55
N GLY A 103 -15.50 -8.43 11.44
CA GLY A 103 -16.41 -8.66 10.32
C GLY A 103 -16.78 -7.39 9.55
N ARG A 104 -16.13 -6.25 9.84
CA ARG A 104 -16.42 -4.97 9.20
C ARG A 104 -15.70 -4.85 7.86
N ALA A 105 -16.42 -4.34 6.87
CA ALA A 105 -15.83 -3.92 5.60
C ALA A 105 -15.06 -2.60 5.80
N VAL A 106 -13.89 -2.51 5.18
CA VAL A 106 -13.00 -1.37 5.17
C VAL A 106 -12.75 -0.97 3.72
N ALA A 107 -12.87 0.32 3.43
CA ALA A 107 -12.49 0.90 2.15
C ALA A 107 -11.55 2.07 2.39
N ILE A 108 -10.40 2.07 1.70
CA ILE A 108 -9.50 3.22 1.71
C ILE A 108 -9.98 4.21 0.65
N PRO A 109 -10.08 5.51 0.97
CA PRO A 109 -10.43 6.55 0.00
C PRO A 109 -9.55 6.47 -1.24
N GLU A 110 -10.12 6.69 -2.42
CA GLU A 110 -9.34 6.64 -3.66
C GLU A 110 -8.31 7.78 -3.69
N HIS A 111 -7.04 7.43 -3.87
CA HIS A 111 -5.98 8.42 -3.96
C HIS A 111 -4.79 7.88 -4.75
N TYR A 112 -3.89 8.78 -5.14
CA TYR A 112 -2.68 8.39 -5.84
C TYR A 112 -1.64 7.86 -4.86
N PHE A 113 -0.93 6.84 -5.32
CA PHE A 113 0.40 6.51 -4.85
C PHE A 113 1.38 6.88 -5.95
N TYR A 114 2.45 7.57 -5.58
CA TYR A 114 3.51 7.95 -6.50
C TYR A 114 4.70 7.03 -6.31
N TYR A 115 5.20 6.51 -7.42
CA TYR A 115 6.30 5.56 -7.46
C TYR A 115 7.48 6.18 -8.19
N ARG A 116 8.68 6.00 -7.63
CA ARG A 116 9.94 6.19 -8.37
C ARG A 116 10.52 4.83 -8.70
N VAL A 117 10.83 4.65 -9.97
CA VAL A 117 11.47 3.44 -10.50
C VAL A 117 12.80 3.82 -11.10
N GLN A 118 13.84 3.07 -10.75
CA GLN A 118 15.17 3.17 -11.33
C GLN A 118 15.59 1.82 -11.91
N GLU A 119 16.81 1.74 -12.43
CA GLU A 119 17.37 0.53 -13.05
C GLU A 119 17.27 -0.72 -12.15
N HIS A 120 17.41 -0.53 -10.84
CA HIS A 120 17.43 -1.62 -9.86
C HIS A 120 16.08 -1.89 -9.17
N GLY A 121 14.97 -1.30 -9.65
CA GLY A 121 13.63 -1.52 -9.10
C GLY A 121 12.96 -0.27 -8.54
N LEU A 122 11.90 -0.46 -7.74
CA LEU A 122 11.23 0.63 -7.03
C LEU A 122 12.16 1.20 -5.96
N THR A 123 12.37 2.51 -5.97
CA THR A 123 13.18 3.21 -4.95
C THR A 123 12.33 3.99 -3.96
N GLU A 124 11.12 4.39 -4.36
CA GLU A 124 10.24 5.21 -3.51
C GLU A 124 8.77 4.89 -3.78
N ILE A 125 7.99 4.83 -2.70
CA ILE A 125 6.52 4.77 -2.71
C ILE A 125 6.03 5.91 -1.82
N GLN A 126 5.20 6.79 -2.37
CA GLN A 126 4.66 7.94 -1.64
C GLN A 126 3.15 8.04 -1.87
N PRO A 127 2.28 7.67 -0.91
CA PRO A 127 0.86 7.96 -0.99
C PRO A 127 0.57 9.45 -0.88
N ASP A 128 -0.47 9.91 -1.57
CA ASP A 128 -1.09 11.19 -1.27
C ASP A 128 -1.66 11.19 0.16
N PRO A 129 -1.44 12.25 0.95
CA PRO A 129 -2.04 12.36 2.27
C PRO A 129 -3.56 12.60 2.11
N VAL A 130 -4.36 11.61 2.49
CA VAL A 130 -5.83 11.71 2.48
C VAL A 130 -6.43 11.36 3.84
N PRO A 131 -7.46 12.09 4.32
CA PRO A 131 -8.23 11.68 5.49
C PRO A 131 -8.82 10.29 5.27
N GLY A 132 -8.70 9.39 6.26
CA GLY A 132 -9.14 8.00 6.14
C GLY A 132 -8.15 7.07 5.40
N GLY A 133 -6.94 7.53 5.09
CA GLY A 133 -5.85 6.68 4.59
C GLY A 133 -5.38 5.64 5.62
N ALA A 134 -4.71 4.59 5.12
CA ALA A 134 -4.13 3.55 5.99
C ALA A 134 -2.84 4.04 6.71
N PRO A 135 -2.51 3.53 7.91
CA PRO A 135 -3.27 2.53 8.68
C PRO A 135 -4.43 3.10 9.51
N ARG A 136 -4.40 4.40 9.83
CA ARG A 136 -5.37 5.01 10.76
C ARG A 136 -6.83 4.83 10.33
N GLY A 137 -7.14 5.04 9.06
CA GLY A 137 -8.49 4.85 8.53
C GLY A 137 -8.97 3.40 8.60
N ILE A 138 -8.06 2.42 8.66
CA ILE A 138 -8.40 1.02 8.90
C ILE A 138 -8.85 0.86 10.35
N PHE A 139 -8.06 1.35 11.31
CA PHE A 139 -8.39 1.28 12.74
C PHE A 139 -9.73 1.93 13.08
N GLU A 140 -9.99 3.11 12.52
CA GLU A 140 -11.26 3.83 12.67
C GLU A 140 -12.44 2.98 12.17
N GLN A 141 -12.32 2.38 10.99
CA GLN A 141 -13.39 1.59 10.37
C GLN A 141 -13.63 0.24 11.10
N ILE A 142 -12.58 -0.44 11.57
CA ILE A 142 -12.75 -1.67 12.35
C ILE A 142 -13.27 -1.42 13.77
N GLY A 143 -13.27 -0.18 14.24
CA GLY A 143 -13.90 0.24 15.49
C GLY A 143 -12.97 0.44 16.68
N VAL A 144 -11.70 0.74 16.45
CA VAL A 144 -10.77 1.12 17.52
C VAL A 144 -11.17 2.50 18.06
N GLU A 145 -11.50 2.59 19.35
CA GLU A 145 -12.02 3.82 19.96
C GLU A 145 -11.00 4.98 19.96
N LEU A 146 -9.72 4.66 20.16
CA LEU A 146 -8.60 5.59 20.12
C LEU A 146 -7.57 5.09 19.12
N PRO A 147 -7.81 5.29 17.81
CA PRO A 147 -6.91 4.80 16.77
C PRO A 147 -5.53 5.44 16.96
N PRO A 148 -4.46 4.63 17.01
CA PRO A 148 -3.11 5.15 17.18
C PRO A 148 -2.70 6.01 15.97
N LEU A 149 -1.86 7.02 16.24
CA LEU A 149 -1.40 8.02 15.26
C LEU A 149 -0.44 7.45 14.22
#